data_AF-A0A060C811-F1
#
_entry.id   AF-A0A060C811-F1
#
_cell.length_a   1.000
_cell.length_b   1.000
_cell.length_c   1.000
_cell.angle_alpha   90.00
_cell.angle_beta   90.00
_cell.angle_gamma   90.00
#
_symmetry.space_group_name_H-M   'P 1'
#
loop_
_entity.id
_entity.type
_entity.pdbx_description
1 polymer ?
#
loop_
_entity_poly.entity_id
_entity_poly.type
_entity_poly.pdbx_seq_one_letter_code
_entity_poly.pdbx_strand_id
1 'polypeptide(L)'
;MAIFGEMRRYPADITQVPERVKQAFIAVEDARFYQHHGVDYKGVARAIWLLATTDDKRVPGGSTITQQVARQFFLSSEYSYMRKLREMLLAIRMEQA
;
A
#
# COMPACT_ATOMS: atom_id res chain seq x y z
N MET A 1 25.28 8.78 -11.92
CA MET A 1 24.11 7.99 -12.39
C MET A 1 24.40 6.54 -12.12
N ALA A 2 23.71 5.91 -11.16
CA ALA A 2 23.89 4.48 -10.89
C ALA A 2 22.70 3.72 -11.48
N ILE A 3 22.98 2.84 -12.43
CA ILE A 3 22.02 1.90 -12.99
C ILE A 3 22.23 0.60 -12.21
N PHE A 4 21.34 0.29 -11.27
CA PHE A 4 21.29 -1.02 -10.63
C PHE A 4 20.02 -1.73 -11.09
N GLY A 5 20.21 -2.77 -11.93
CA GLY A 5 19.22 -3.80 -12.27
C GLY A 5 17.93 -3.32 -12.95
N GLU A 6 17.83 -3.51 -14.28
CA GLU A 6 16.64 -3.55 -15.16
C GLU A 6 15.57 -2.42 -15.09
N MET A 7 15.52 -1.58 -14.05
CA MET A 7 14.55 -0.51 -13.86
C MET A 7 15.24 0.85 -13.83
N ARG A 8 14.92 1.70 -14.81
CA ARG A 8 15.38 3.08 -14.88
C ARG A 8 14.64 3.92 -13.84
N ARG A 9 15.27 4.15 -12.68
CA ARG A 9 14.73 4.98 -11.59
C ARG A 9 15.40 6.35 -11.54
N TYR A 10 14.58 7.37 -11.34
CA TYR A 10 15.02 8.75 -11.09
C TYR A 10 14.52 9.17 -9.72
N PRO A 11 15.36 9.10 -8.68
CA PRO A 11 14.98 9.60 -7.35
C PRO A 11 14.61 11.08 -7.46
N ALA A 12 13.45 11.42 -6.90
CA ALA A 12 12.97 12.79 -6.82
C ALA A 12 12.61 13.08 -5.36
N ASP A 13 12.90 14.30 -4.91
CA ASP A 13 12.45 14.74 -3.60
C ASP A 13 10.92 14.88 -3.62
N ILE A 14 10.24 14.46 -2.56
CA ILE A 14 8.78 14.53 -2.47
C ILE A 14 8.25 15.97 -2.58
N THR A 15 9.07 16.95 -2.20
CA THR A 15 8.77 18.38 -2.33
C THR A 15 8.74 18.85 -3.78
N GLN A 16 9.42 18.14 -4.70
CA GLN A 16 9.41 18.42 -6.13
C GLN A 16 8.21 17.78 -6.84
N VAL A 17 7.48 16.87 -6.18
CA VAL A 17 6.30 16.22 -6.76
C VAL A 17 5.10 17.16 -6.67
N PRO A 18 4.43 17.49 -7.80
CA PRO A 18 3.27 18.37 -7.78
C PRO A 18 2.18 17.86 -6.84
N GLU A 19 1.56 18.78 -6.09
CA GLU A 19 0.54 18.44 -5.10
C GLU A 19 -0.61 17.62 -5.69
N ARG A 20 -1.07 17.98 -6.89
CA ARG A 20 -2.13 17.24 -7.59
C ARG A 20 -1.76 15.79 -7.88
N VAL A 21 -0.49 15.50 -8.14
CA VAL A 21 -0.02 14.12 -8.37
C VAL A 21 -0.09 13.34 -7.07
N LYS A 22 0.45 13.89 -5.97
CA LYS A 22 0.36 13.27 -4.64
C LYS A 22 -1.10 12.97 -4.26
N GLN A 23 -1.98 13.95 -4.44
CA GLN A 23 -3.40 13.83 -4.15
C GLN A 23 -4.10 12.78 -5.03
N ALA A 24 -3.77 12.69 -6.32
CA ALA A 24 -4.35 11.69 -7.21
C ALA A 24 -4.03 10.26 -6.76
N PHE A 25 -2.76 10.00 -6.41
CA PHE A 25 -2.35 8.70 -5.90
C PHE A 25 -3.00 8.37 -4.56
N ILE A 26 -3.01 9.32 -3.62
CA ILE A 26 -3.68 9.14 -2.32
C ILE A 26 -5.18 8.87 -2.53
N ALA A 27 -5.87 9.61 -3.38
CA ALA A 27 -7.29 9.43 -3.61
C ALA A 27 -7.66 8.05 -4.18
N VAL A 28 -6.81 7.49 -5.05
CA VAL A 28 -7.05 6.20 -5.72
C VAL A 28 -6.59 5.01 -4.89
N GLU A 29 -5.38 5.08 -4.34
CA GLU A 29 -4.74 3.93 -3.69
C GLU A 29 -5.00 3.88 -2.19
N ASP A 30 -5.10 5.04 -1.53
CA ASP A 30 -5.11 5.12 -0.07
C ASP A 30 -5.70 6.45 0.44
N ALA A 31 -7.01 6.61 0.32
CA ALA A 31 -7.69 7.89 0.58
C ALA A 31 -7.53 8.40 2.02
N ARG A 32 -7.04 7.56 2.94
CA ARG A 32 -6.80 7.88 4.34
C ARG A 32 -5.34 7.73 4.75
N PHE A 33 -4.43 7.81 3.78
CA PHE A 33 -3.00 7.66 3.98
C PHE A 33 -2.47 8.41 5.21
N TYR A 34 -2.82 9.70 5.35
CA TYR A 34 -2.39 10.55 6.48
C TYR A 34 -3.14 10.32 7.81
N GLN A 35 -4.09 9.39 7.87
CA GLN A 35 -4.94 9.15 9.04
C GLN A 35 -4.67 7.79 9.70
N HIS A 36 -3.80 6.97 9.13
CA HIS A 36 -3.47 5.65 9.64
C HIS A 36 -1.95 5.47 9.78
N HIS A 37 -1.54 4.44 10.52
CA HIS A 37 -0.13 4.12 10.74
C HIS A 37 0.21 2.81 10.02
N GLY A 38 0.30 2.88 8.68
CA GLY A 38 0.64 1.76 7.80
C GLY A 38 -0.48 0.78 7.46
N VAL A 39 -1.52 0.63 8.29
CA VAL A 39 -2.68 -0.23 7.99
C VAL A 39 -3.97 0.52 8.24
N ASP A 40 -4.84 0.57 7.23
CA ASP A 40 -6.17 1.14 7.36
C ASP A 40 -7.16 0.12 7.96
N TYR A 41 -7.20 0.02 9.29
CA TYR A 41 -8.11 -0.90 9.99
C TYR A 41 -9.59 -0.67 9.66
N LYS A 42 -10.00 0.58 9.46
CA LYS A 42 -11.38 0.91 9.08
C LYS A 42 -11.65 0.47 7.64
N GLY A 43 -10.65 0.55 6.76
CA GLY A 43 -10.73 0.15 5.36
C GLY A 43 -10.82 -1.37 5.24
N VAL A 44 -10.00 -2.07 6.00
CA VAL A 44 -10.03 -3.54 6.15
C VAL A 44 -11.37 -4.00 6.71
N ALA A 45 -11.88 -3.39 7.78
CA ALA A 45 -13.17 -3.75 8.35
C ALA A 45 -14.33 -3.55 7.36
N ARG A 46 -14.32 -2.43 6.60
CA ARG A 46 -15.31 -2.18 5.54
C ARG A 46 -15.21 -3.21 4.42
N ALA A 47 -14.00 -3.58 4.00
CA ALA A 47 -13.79 -4.58 2.96
C ALA A 47 -14.26 -5.97 3.40
N ILE A 48 -14.00 -6.36 4.66
CA ILE A 48 -14.50 -7.61 5.25
C ILE A 48 -16.02 -7.60 5.32
N TRP A 49 -16.63 -6.49 5.77
CA TRP A 49 -18.08 -6.36 5.83
C TRP A 49 -18.72 -6.47 4.44
N LEU A 50 -18.21 -5.75 3.45
CA LEU A 50 -18.68 -5.83 2.06
C LEU A 50 -18.54 -7.23 1.47
N LEU A 51 -17.43 -7.93 1.76
CA LEU A 51 -17.21 -9.31 1.33
C LEU A 51 -18.19 -10.29 1.99
N ALA A 52 -18.58 -10.04 3.24
CA ALA A 52 -19.53 -10.87 3.98
C ALA A 52 -20.99 -10.61 3.56
N THR A 53 -21.32 -9.39 3.14
CA THR A 53 -22.69 -9.00 2.79
C THR A 53 -22.98 -9.05 1.29
N THR A 54 -21.96 -9.18 0.44
CA THR A 54 -22.10 -9.15 -1.02
C THR A 54 -21.46 -10.39 -1.63
N ASP A 55 -22.14 -11.07 -2.56
CA ASP A 55 -21.60 -12.21 -3.33
C ASP A 55 -20.49 -11.82 -4.33
N ASP A 56 -20.06 -10.56 -4.30
CA ASP A 56 -19.06 -10.03 -5.23
C ASP A 56 -17.68 -10.53 -4.80
N LYS A 57 -17.11 -11.46 -5.57
CA LYS A 57 -15.81 -12.10 -5.31
C LYS A 57 -14.63 -11.11 -5.40
N ARG A 58 -14.87 -9.85 -5.72
CA ARG A 58 -13.87 -8.79 -5.78
C ARG A 58 -13.79 -8.10 -4.43
N VAL A 59 -12.82 -8.54 -3.63
CA VAL A 59 -12.37 -7.80 -2.44
C VAL A 59 -11.93 -6.41 -2.90
N PRO A 60 -12.54 -5.31 -2.41
CA PRO A 60 -12.04 -3.98 -2.67
C PRO A 60 -10.56 -3.90 -2.27
N GLY A 61 -9.72 -3.31 -3.11
CA GLY A 61 -8.28 -3.17 -2.85
C GLY A 61 -8.02 -2.37 -1.57
N GLY A 62 -7.90 -3.05 -0.43
CA GLY A 62 -7.71 -2.42 0.88
C GLY A 62 -6.25 -2.31 1.31
N SER A 63 -5.30 -2.31 0.35
CA SER A 63 -3.87 -2.25 0.68
C SER A 63 -3.39 -0.80 0.70
N THR A 64 -2.86 -0.35 1.83
CA THR A 64 -2.28 0.99 1.98
C THR A 64 -1.02 1.17 1.13
N ILE A 65 -0.64 2.42 0.84
CA ILE A 65 0.61 2.72 0.11
C ILE A 65 1.82 2.07 0.82
N THR A 66 1.87 2.14 2.16
CA THR A 66 2.94 1.52 2.97
C THR A 66 2.98 0.00 2.80
N GLN A 67 1.84 -0.69 2.74
CA GLN A 67 1.80 -2.12 2.43
C GLN A 67 2.29 -2.43 1.02
N GLN A 68 1.99 -1.58 0.03
CA GLN A 68 2.47 -1.76 -1.33
C GLN A 68 3.99 -1.62 -1.41
N VAL A 69 4.57 -0.65 -0.70
CA VAL A 69 6.03 -0.50 -0.58
C VAL A 69 6.65 -1.70 0.14
N ALA A 70 6.08 -2.12 1.29
CA ALA A 70 6.52 -3.29 2.04
C ALA A 70 6.56 -4.55 1.15
N ARG A 71 5.51 -4.76 0.35
CA ARG A 71 5.44 -5.85 -0.63
C ARG A 71 6.52 -5.76 -1.69
N GLN A 72 6.67 -4.59 -2.31
CA GLN A 72 7.56 -4.40 -3.46
C GLN A 72 9.05 -4.51 -3.10
N PHE A 73 9.42 -4.14 -1.87
CA PHE A 73 10.82 -4.10 -1.45
C PHE A 73 11.27 -5.33 -0.65
N PHE A 74 10.37 -6.01 0.06
CA PHE A 74 10.77 -7.02 1.05
C PHE A 74 10.15 -8.41 0.88
N LEU A 75 9.19 -8.60 -0.03
CA LEU A 75 8.48 -9.87 -0.17
C LEU A 75 8.57 -10.45 -1.58
N SER A 76 8.49 -11.78 -1.68
CA SER A 76 8.40 -12.49 -2.95
C SER A 76 7.04 -12.29 -3.64
N SER A 77 6.97 -12.54 -4.95
CA SER A 77 5.74 -12.34 -5.73
C SER A 77 4.65 -13.39 -5.48
N GLU A 78 4.94 -14.45 -4.71
CA GLU A 78 4.01 -15.57 -4.48
C GLU A 78 2.82 -15.17 -3.62
N TYR A 79 1.62 -15.17 -4.21
CA TYR A 79 0.41 -14.78 -3.50
C TYR A 79 -0.01 -15.82 -2.45
N SER A 80 0.10 -15.45 -1.16
CA SER A 80 -0.44 -16.24 -0.04
C SER A 80 -0.99 -15.34 1.07
N TYR A 81 -1.94 -15.86 1.86
CA TYR A 81 -2.46 -15.16 3.04
C TYR A 81 -1.35 -14.85 4.06
N MET A 82 -0.38 -15.77 4.19
CA MET A 82 0.78 -15.58 5.08
C MET A 82 1.66 -14.42 4.60
N ARG A 83 1.88 -14.30 3.28
CA ARG A 83 2.57 -13.13 2.71
C ARG A 83 1.80 -11.84 3.00
N LYS A 84 0.47 -11.85 2.86
CA LYS A 84 -0.36 -10.66 3.16
C LYS A 84 -0.27 -10.23 4.63
N LEU A 85 -0.20 -11.18 5.56
CA LEU A 85 0.04 -10.87 6.98
C LEU A 85 1.43 -10.25 7.21
N ARG A 86 2.46 -10.76 6.54
CA ARG A 86 3.81 -10.19 6.60
C ARG A 86 3.85 -8.75 6.06
N GLU A 87 3.13 -8.46 4.97
CA GLU A 87 2.98 -7.09 4.45
C GLU A 87 2.41 -6.14 5.52
N MET A 88 1.33 -6.56 6.19
CA MET A 88 0.69 -5.75 7.22
C MET A 88 1.64 -5.46 8.39
N LEU A 89 2.31 -6.48 8.90
CA LEU A 89 3.25 -6.32 10.02
C LEU A 89 4.46 -5.44 9.64
N LEU A 90 4.96 -5.59 8.42
CA LEU A 90 6.09 -4.78 7.95
C LEU A 90 5.68 -3.33 7.72
N ALA A 91 4.50 -3.08 7.16
CA ALA A 91 3.95 -1.74 6.99
C ALA A 91 3.81 -1.01 8.33
N ILE A 92 3.31 -1.69 9.37
CA ILE A 92 3.24 -1.12 10.73
C ILE A 92 4.63 -0.76 11.24
N ARG A 93 5.62 -1.64 11.07
CA ARG A 93 7.00 -1.37 11.51
C ARG A 93 7.64 -0.21 10.77
N MET A 94 7.38 -0.06 9.47
CA MET A 94 7.92 1.03 8.66
C MET A 94 7.39 2.40 9.09
N GLU A 95 6.20 2.46 9.69
CA GLU A 95 5.58 3.72 10.15
C GLU A 95 5.90 4.05 11.61
N GLN A 96 6.51 3.09 12.33
CA GLN A 96 6.99 3.27 13.70
C GLN A 96 8.49 3.59 13.78
N ALA A 97 9.22 3.37 12.69
CA ALA A 97 10.66 3.60 12.57
C ALA A 97 10.96 5.03 12.13
#